data_AF-A0A7S1RW61-F1
#
_entry.id   AF-A0A7S1RW61-F1
#
_cell.length_a   1.000
_cell.length_b   1.000
_cell.length_c   1.000
_cell.angle_alpha   90.00
_cell.angle_beta   90.00
_cell.angle_gamma   90.00
#
_symmetry.space_group_name_H-M   'P 1'
#
loop_
_entity.id
_entity.type
_entity.pdbx_description
1 polymer ?
#
loop_
_entity_poly.entity_id
_entity_poly.type
_entity_poly.pdbx_seq_one_letter_code
_entity_poly.pdbx_strand_id
1 'polypeptide(L)'
;RRRREAEMRKARKREQAVRNPAKKVALRLENTRRFGPDAEQNNIPLQRIDVLGVKGTETFELVDVNVLQSRCLALQEGASVQTLMERFLSREQRKLASSGTLDLPTTPKHLPRPMSWQARRDKVVLQREVQHFGKIACRINTMRRQLTQHLPYDTEEAARRKIMQLSEVSWSARMDACEQVSAHMRAPSKSKNFVSTGGFVRQKARGRTNPELMRLNTRRTGRAWAIVRALVWWLALMQRVKRRNRAMQVVKLTLSQCGEWARLRFAMHWLVRAVRSLQHRARAFLRLKHQRMEIMQAQWQRFEDVNLESYCINFANDVLRDKYEDSSRRYLVSGAQDARSKNKAMHQKLKEGIVQLDWKKFRIPVSKRRAILSRYYMVTLKKHLRIQTSIVTMMRRVVQSQREMVGYLQQFGAELKSGLSLTSDDKAVQDVAPPPWWHLSEEVIVQFIALCAKDLKDGGVEPFQDHPAFISITGNVMYRSSMHEANMLLALVGSGRATHGPERKPTQKVAKKAVWARKLGQRADIEDVFGLFTPRLREITEKQSSEYRASSLTGTATPTQTAA
;
A
#
# COMPACT_ATOMS: atom_id res chain seq x y z
N ARG A 1 -0.06 -6.58 -55.11
CA ARG A 1 -0.29 -7.52 -53.97
C ARG A 1 0.72 -8.67 -53.93
N ARG A 2 0.79 -9.57 -54.94
CA ARG A 2 1.71 -10.73 -54.96
C ARG A 2 3.20 -10.39 -54.79
N ARG A 3 3.69 -9.31 -55.44
CA ARG A 3 5.07 -8.82 -55.27
C ARG A 3 5.38 -8.40 -53.83
N ARG A 4 4.51 -7.60 -53.20
CA ARG A 4 4.64 -7.19 -51.78
C ARG A 4 4.63 -8.39 -50.83
N GLU A 5 3.81 -9.40 -51.11
CA GLU A 5 3.77 -10.61 -50.28
C GLU A 5 5.06 -11.44 -50.41
N ALA A 6 5.62 -11.54 -51.63
CA ALA A 6 6.91 -12.19 -51.86
C ALA A 6 8.06 -11.46 -51.14
N GLU A 7 8.06 -10.13 -51.15
CA GLU A 7 9.02 -9.31 -50.40
C GLU A 7 8.89 -9.49 -48.89
N MET A 8 7.66 -9.52 -48.35
CA MET A 8 7.40 -9.76 -46.93
C MET A 8 7.93 -11.14 -46.49
N ARG A 9 7.74 -12.18 -47.32
CA ARG A 9 8.29 -13.51 -47.05
C ARG A 9 9.82 -13.52 -47.06
N LYS A 10 10.44 -12.82 -48.02
CA LYS A 10 11.91 -12.68 -48.09
C LYS A 10 12.47 -11.93 -46.88
N ALA A 11 11.78 -10.90 -46.41
CA ALA A 11 12.12 -10.11 -45.23
C ALA A 11 12.05 -10.93 -43.92
N ARG A 12 11.01 -11.77 -43.75
CA ARG A 12 10.90 -12.69 -42.59
C ARG A 12 11.99 -13.75 -42.59
N LYS A 13 12.37 -14.29 -43.76
CA LYS A 13 13.48 -15.25 -43.88
C LYS A 13 14.83 -14.60 -43.49
N ARG A 14 15.06 -13.34 -43.88
CA ARG A 14 16.24 -12.57 -43.45
C ARG A 14 16.28 -12.34 -41.94
N GLU A 15 15.14 -12.01 -41.33
CA GLU A 15 15.03 -11.83 -39.87
C GLU A 15 15.30 -13.15 -39.11
N GLN A 16 14.81 -14.28 -39.63
CA GLN A 16 15.05 -15.60 -39.03
C GLN A 16 16.50 -16.09 -39.16
N ALA A 17 17.17 -15.77 -40.27
CA ALA A 17 18.54 -16.18 -40.53
C ALA A 17 19.58 -15.46 -39.65
N VAL A 18 19.24 -14.30 -39.06
CA VAL A 18 20.15 -13.54 -38.21
C VAL A 18 20.21 -14.13 -36.79
N ARG A 19 21.40 -14.64 -36.42
CA ARG A 19 21.68 -15.16 -35.07
C ARG A 19 21.93 -14.07 -34.02
N ASN A 20 22.42 -12.90 -34.42
CA ASN A 20 22.72 -11.80 -33.50
C ASN A 20 21.42 -11.08 -33.06
N PRO A 21 21.14 -10.98 -31.75
CA PRO A 21 19.89 -10.39 -31.25
C PRO A 21 19.73 -8.91 -31.62
N ALA A 22 20.80 -8.11 -31.64
CA ALA A 22 20.72 -6.68 -31.96
C ALA A 22 20.36 -6.46 -33.44
N LYS A 23 21.00 -7.21 -34.34
CA LYS A 23 20.73 -7.16 -35.77
C LYS A 23 19.34 -7.70 -36.11
N LYS A 24 18.83 -8.67 -35.34
CA LYS A 24 17.47 -9.17 -35.45
C LYS A 24 16.42 -8.13 -35.04
N VAL A 25 16.66 -7.39 -33.95
CA VAL A 25 15.79 -6.28 -33.54
C VAL A 25 15.78 -5.17 -34.59
N ALA A 26 16.94 -4.80 -35.13
CA ALA A 26 17.03 -3.79 -36.20
C ALA A 26 16.22 -4.21 -37.44
N LEU A 27 16.37 -5.46 -37.91
CA LEU A 27 15.59 -5.99 -39.03
C LEU A 27 14.09 -6.06 -38.73
N ARG A 28 13.69 -6.38 -37.50
CA ARG A 28 12.29 -6.42 -37.11
C ARG A 28 11.66 -5.04 -37.10
N LEU A 29 12.38 -4.01 -36.63
CA LEU A 29 11.96 -2.62 -36.70
C LEU A 29 11.86 -2.14 -38.15
N GLU A 30 12.84 -2.46 -39.00
CA GLU A 30 12.80 -2.11 -40.42
C GLU A 30 11.65 -2.80 -41.16
N ASN A 31 11.43 -4.09 -40.91
CA ASN A 31 10.30 -4.85 -41.47
C ASN A 31 8.95 -4.27 -41.02
N THR A 32 8.85 -3.84 -39.76
CA THR A 32 7.63 -3.20 -39.23
C THR A 32 7.39 -1.84 -39.88
N ARG A 33 8.45 -1.05 -40.12
CA ARG A 33 8.34 0.23 -40.85
C ARG A 33 7.95 0.05 -42.31
N ARG A 34 8.49 -0.96 -43.00
CA ARG A 34 8.24 -1.20 -44.43
C ARG A 34 6.92 -1.93 -44.71
N PHE A 35 6.52 -2.88 -43.86
CA PHE A 35 5.42 -3.81 -44.12
C PHE A 35 4.34 -3.83 -43.04
N GLY A 36 4.45 -2.99 -42.00
CA GLY A 36 3.44 -2.90 -40.95
C GLY A 36 2.10 -2.38 -41.49
N PRO A 37 0.98 -2.66 -40.78
CA PRO A 37 -0.33 -2.13 -41.14
C PRO A 37 -0.36 -0.59 -41.16
N ASP A 38 0.57 0.03 -40.43
CA ASP A 38 0.71 1.48 -40.34
C ASP A 38 1.72 2.04 -41.36
N ALA A 39 2.38 1.22 -42.19
CA ALA A 39 3.39 1.68 -43.14
C ALA A 39 2.81 2.64 -44.20
N GLU A 40 1.55 2.44 -44.59
CA GLU A 40 0.84 3.36 -45.50
C GLU A 40 0.23 4.57 -44.77
N GLN A 41 0.01 4.46 -43.44
CA GLN A 41 -0.58 5.54 -42.62
C GLN A 41 0.47 6.49 -42.02
N ASN A 42 1.72 6.04 -41.86
CA ASN A 42 2.81 6.81 -41.25
C ASN A 42 3.68 7.59 -42.26
N ASN A 43 3.31 7.64 -43.55
CA ASN A 43 3.97 8.54 -44.48
C ASN A 43 3.64 9.97 -44.09
N ILE A 44 4.67 10.70 -43.64
CA ILE A 44 4.60 12.14 -43.41
C ILE A 44 4.23 12.77 -44.76
N PRO A 45 3.09 13.47 -44.87
CA PRO A 45 2.67 14.07 -46.13
C PRO A 45 3.71 15.13 -46.52
N LEU A 46 4.30 14.98 -47.70
CA LEU A 46 5.25 15.93 -48.27
C LEU A 46 4.56 16.66 -49.42
N GLN A 47 4.58 17.98 -49.40
CA GLN A 47 4.16 18.87 -50.46
C GLN A 47 5.38 19.34 -51.24
N ARG A 48 5.33 19.22 -52.57
CA ARG A 48 6.34 19.82 -53.45
C ARG A 48 6.02 21.30 -53.62
N ILE A 49 6.96 22.14 -53.24
CA ILE A 49 6.87 23.59 -53.40
C ILE A 49 8.02 24.01 -54.31
N ASP A 50 7.67 24.66 -55.40
CA ASP A 50 8.63 25.18 -56.36
C ASP A 50 8.98 26.61 -55.94
N VAL A 51 10.25 26.82 -55.60
CA VAL A 51 10.76 28.11 -55.14
C VAL A 51 11.63 28.70 -56.24
N LEU A 52 11.30 29.91 -56.68
CA LEU A 52 12.12 30.66 -57.63
C LEU A 52 13.37 31.18 -56.93
N GLY A 53 14.50 30.50 -57.15
CA GLY A 53 15.82 30.95 -56.76
C GLY A 53 16.51 31.75 -57.85
N VAL A 54 17.64 32.37 -57.50
CA VAL A 54 18.47 33.19 -58.41
C VAL A 54 19.03 32.37 -59.61
N LYS A 55 18.98 31.04 -59.54
CA LYS A 55 19.44 30.10 -60.57
C LYS A 55 18.32 29.37 -61.32
N GLY A 56 17.05 29.74 -61.08
CA GLY A 56 15.88 29.08 -61.65
C GLY A 56 14.96 28.49 -60.58
N THR A 57 13.90 27.82 -61.02
CA THR A 57 12.91 27.19 -60.16
C THR A 57 13.49 25.90 -59.57
N GLU A 58 13.69 25.88 -58.25
CA GLU A 58 14.12 24.68 -57.53
C GLU A 58 12.90 24.06 -56.82
N THR A 59 12.74 22.75 -56.93
CA THR A 59 11.59 22.02 -56.35
C THR A 59 12.02 21.39 -55.02
N PHE A 60 11.33 21.75 -53.93
CA PHE A 60 11.60 21.24 -52.60
C PHE A 60 10.43 20.41 -52.08
N GLU A 61 10.72 19.25 -51.49
CA GLU A 61 9.73 18.45 -50.75
C GLU A 61 9.70 18.92 -49.29
N LEU A 62 8.68 19.71 -48.95
CA LEU A 62 8.44 20.20 -47.59
C LEU A 62 7.30 19.42 -46.94
N VAL A 63 7.26 19.33 -45.62
CA VAL A 63 6.15 18.65 -44.91
C VAL A 63 4.87 19.47 -45.09
N ASP A 64 3.82 18.85 -45.59
CA ASP A 64 2.49 19.45 -45.71
C ASP A 64 1.85 19.55 -44.32
N VAL A 65 2.00 20.73 -43.71
CA VAL A 65 1.48 21.02 -42.37
C VAL A 65 -0.04 20.94 -42.34
N ASN A 66 -0.74 21.25 -43.44
CA ASN A 66 -2.21 21.25 -43.49
C ASN A 66 -2.76 19.81 -43.53
N VAL A 67 -2.12 18.93 -44.30
CA VAL A 67 -2.47 17.50 -44.30
C VAL A 67 -2.09 16.85 -42.98
N LEU A 68 -0.98 17.27 -42.36
CA LEU A 68 -0.59 16.78 -41.04
C LEU A 68 -1.60 17.25 -39.96
N GLN A 69 -2.02 18.52 -39.98
CA GLN A 69 -3.01 19.07 -39.05
C GLN A 69 -4.40 18.46 -39.24
N SER A 70 -4.83 18.20 -40.46
CA SER A 70 -6.11 17.52 -40.72
C SER A 70 -6.09 16.04 -40.30
N ARG A 71 -4.94 15.36 -40.38
CA ARG A 71 -4.77 13.98 -39.85
C ARG A 71 -4.65 13.95 -38.32
N CYS A 72 -4.07 14.98 -37.72
CA CYS A 72 -4.00 15.16 -36.27
C CYS A 72 -5.37 15.63 -35.75
N LEU A 73 -6.28 14.67 -35.60
CA LEU A 73 -7.60 14.87 -35.01
C LEU A 73 -7.49 15.74 -33.74
N ALA A 74 -8.27 16.82 -33.71
CA ALA A 74 -8.47 17.76 -32.59
C ALA A 74 -7.54 19.00 -32.50
N LEU A 75 -6.48 19.14 -33.32
CA LEU A 75 -5.65 20.36 -33.25
C LEU A 75 -6.35 21.62 -33.80
N GLN A 76 -7.25 21.48 -34.77
CA GLN A 76 -7.92 22.63 -35.40
C GLN A 76 -9.03 23.25 -34.54
N GLU A 77 -9.59 22.52 -33.56
CA GLU A 77 -10.72 22.98 -32.73
C GLU A 77 -10.28 23.47 -31.34
N GLY A 78 -8.98 23.67 -31.10
CA GLY A 78 -8.48 24.06 -29.79
C GLY A 78 -8.67 22.96 -28.74
N ALA A 79 -8.43 21.69 -29.10
CA ALA A 79 -8.65 20.58 -28.19
C ALA A 79 -7.83 20.69 -26.91
N SER A 80 -8.53 20.76 -25.78
CA SER A 80 -7.94 20.61 -24.46
C SER A 80 -7.40 19.19 -24.28
N VAL A 81 -6.43 19.01 -23.38
CA VAL A 81 -5.89 17.68 -23.00
C VAL A 81 -7.02 16.71 -22.61
N GLN A 82 -8.11 17.23 -22.03
CA GLN A 82 -9.26 16.45 -21.62
C GLN A 82 -10.05 15.86 -22.80
N THR A 83 -10.31 16.66 -23.85
CA THR A 83 -10.96 16.18 -25.09
C THR A 83 -10.10 15.16 -25.84
N LEU A 84 -8.77 15.30 -25.80
CA LEU A 84 -7.84 14.30 -26.33
C LEU A 84 -7.89 12.98 -25.53
N MET A 85 -7.96 13.06 -24.20
CA MET A 85 -8.11 11.87 -23.35
C MET A 85 -9.45 11.16 -23.60
N GLU A 86 -10.53 11.90 -23.79
CA GLU A 86 -11.86 11.35 -24.07
C GLU A 86 -11.95 10.68 -25.44
N ARG A 87 -11.35 11.29 -26.48
CA ARG A 87 -11.20 10.65 -27.81
C ARG A 87 -10.33 9.39 -27.73
N PHE A 88 -9.27 9.39 -26.92
CA PHE A 88 -8.43 8.21 -26.71
C PHE A 88 -9.22 7.07 -26.06
N LEU A 89 -9.96 7.37 -24.98
CA LEU A 89 -10.82 6.39 -24.30
C LEU A 89 -11.91 5.83 -25.22
N SER A 90 -12.53 6.69 -26.03
CA SER A 90 -13.53 6.29 -27.03
C SER A 90 -12.94 5.36 -28.11
N ARG A 91 -11.71 5.62 -28.56
CA ARG A 91 -11.00 4.76 -29.53
C ARG A 91 -10.63 3.41 -28.92
N GLU A 92 -10.22 3.38 -27.65
CA GLU A 92 -9.96 2.13 -26.94
C GLU A 92 -11.24 1.30 -26.77
N GLN A 93 -12.35 1.92 -26.38
CA GLN A 93 -13.65 1.25 -26.31
C GLN A 93 -14.08 0.68 -27.66
N ARG A 94 -13.89 1.42 -28.77
CA ARG A 94 -14.17 0.92 -30.12
C ARG A 94 -13.26 -0.25 -30.52
N LYS A 95 -11.98 -0.22 -30.18
CA LYS A 95 -11.05 -1.34 -30.43
C LYS A 95 -11.42 -2.57 -29.61
N LEU A 96 -11.88 -2.39 -28.38
CA LEU A 96 -12.39 -3.48 -27.55
C LEU A 96 -13.69 -4.06 -28.13
N ALA A 97 -14.58 -3.22 -28.65
CA ALA A 97 -15.79 -3.66 -29.34
C ALA A 97 -15.49 -4.35 -30.69
N SER A 98 -14.50 -3.88 -31.45
CA SER A 98 -14.18 -4.40 -32.78
C SER A 98 -13.25 -5.62 -32.79
N SER A 99 -12.57 -5.93 -31.68
CA SER A 99 -11.66 -7.08 -31.60
C SER A 99 -12.32 -8.39 -31.18
N GLY A 100 -13.63 -8.37 -30.85
CA GLY A 100 -14.42 -9.58 -30.72
C GLY A 100 -14.83 -10.09 -32.10
N THR A 101 -14.01 -10.97 -32.70
CA THR A 101 -14.34 -12.04 -33.68
C THR A 101 -13.12 -12.28 -34.57
N LEU A 102 -12.13 -13.06 -34.12
CA LEU A 102 -11.18 -13.74 -35.02
C LEU A 102 -10.71 -15.04 -34.37
N ASP A 103 -11.03 -16.14 -35.05
CA ASP A 103 -10.61 -17.51 -34.75
C ASP A 103 -9.09 -17.66 -34.69
N LEU A 104 -8.60 -18.40 -33.69
CA LEU A 104 -7.22 -18.90 -33.70
C LEU A 104 -7.08 -20.26 -32.99
N PRO A 105 -6.91 -21.37 -33.72
CA PRO A 105 -6.09 -22.52 -33.32
C PRO A 105 -4.65 -22.27 -33.83
N THR A 106 -3.54 -22.74 -33.25
CA THR A 106 -3.25 -23.81 -32.29
C THR A 106 -1.82 -23.56 -31.74
N THR A 107 -1.64 -23.76 -30.43
CA THR A 107 -0.40 -24.06 -29.67
C THR A 107 1.00 -23.69 -30.21
N PRO A 108 1.81 -23.00 -29.36
CA PRO A 108 3.23 -23.30 -29.25
C PRO A 108 3.66 -23.74 -27.84
N LYS A 109 4.67 -24.61 -27.86
CA LYS A 109 5.30 -25.37 -26.77
C LYS A 109 5.86 -24.48 -25.63
N HIS A 110 5.69 -24.98 -24.41
CA HIS A 110 6.43 -24.65 -23.17
C HIS A 110 6.83 -23.18 -22.95
N LEU A 111 5.88 -22.36 -22.48
CA LEU A 111 6.20 -21.18 -21.70
C LEU A 111 6.34 -21.56 -20.21
N PRO A 112 7.31 -20.98 -19.48
CA PRO A 112 7.45 -21.21 -18.04
C PRO A 112 6.13 -20.86 -17.35
N ARG A 113 5.65 -21.81 -16.54
CA ARG A 113 4.36 -21.75 -15.85
C ARG A 113 4.23 -20.37 -15.20
N PRO A 114 3.18 -19.58 -15.50
CA PRO A 114 3.03 -18.25 -14.92
C PRO A 114 3.00 -18.40 -13.40
N MET A 115 3.96 -17.77 -12.72
CA MET A 115 3.98 -17.70 -11.26
C MET A 115 2.61 -17.28 -10.76
N SER A 116 2.09 -18.02 -9.78
CA SER A 116 0.83 -17.69 -9.12
C SER A 116 0.87 -16.27 -8.58
N TRP A 117 -0.28 -15.61 -8.50
CA TRP A 117 -0.36 -14.25 -7.97
C TRP A 117 0.23 -14.16 -6.56
N GLN A 118 0.07 -15.22 -5.74
CA GLN A 118 0.69 -15.37 -4.42
C GLN A 118 2.22 -15.30 -4.51
N ALA A 119 2.83 -16.12 -5.38
CA ALA A 119 4.28 -16.14 -5.57
C ALA A 119 4.83 -14.79 -6.06
N ARG A 120 4.08 -14.05 -6.89
CA ARG A 120 4.47 -12.68 -7.30
C ARG A 120 4.41 -11.71 -6.13
N ARG A 121 3.38 -11.78 -5.29
CA ARG A 121 3.24 -10.95 -4.10
C ARG A 121 4.37 -11.24 -3.11
N ASP A 122 4.65 -12.51 -2.83
CA ASP A 122 5.70 -12.92 -1.89
C ASP A 122 7.08 -12.50 -2.39
N LYS A 123 7.33 -12.61 -3.71
CA LYS A 123 8.56 -12.09 -4.33
C LYS A 123 8.72 -10.57 -4.15
N VAL A 124 7.64 -9.79 -4.28
CA VAL A 124 7.68 -8.33 -4.08
C VAL A 124 7.87 -7.97 -2.60
N VAL A 125 7.27 -8.73 -1.67
CA VAL A 125 7.49 -8.54 -0.23
C VAL A 125 8.94 -8.82 0.12
N LEU A 126 9.48 -9.97 -0.31
CA LEU A 126 10.87 -10.35 -0.10
C LEU A 126 11.83 -9.31 -0.68
N GLN A 127 11.55 -8.80 -1.89
CA GLN A 127 12.37 -7.77 -2.52
C GLN A 127 12.36 -6.44 -1.74
N ARG A 128 11.22 -6.06 -1.15
CA ARG A 128 11.12 -4.87 -0.28
C ARG A 128 11.87 -5.06 1.03
N GLU A 129 11.79 -6.24 1.64
CA GLU A 129 12.53 -6.56 2.85
C GLU A 129 14.04 -6.49 2.61
N VAL A 130 14.53 -7.12 1.53
CA VAL A 130 15.95 -7.05 1.14
C VAL A 130 16.41 -5.61 0.90
N GLN A 131 15.59 -4.78 0.22
CA GLN A 131 15.90 -3.36 0.03
C GLN A 131 15.89 -2.57 1.35
N HIS A 132 14.99 -2.90 2.28
CA HIS A 132 14.92 -2.26 3.59
C HIS A 132 16.15 -2.60 4.45
N PHE A 133 16.54 -3.88 4.50
CA PHE A 133 17.76 -4.32 5.18
C PHE A 133 19.01 -3.71 4.55
N GLY A 134 19.07 -3.59 3.22
CA GLY A 134 20.16 -2.89 2.52
C GLY A 134 20.28 -1.42 2.94
N LYS A 135 19.16 -0.70 3.10
CA LYS A 135 19.15 0.70 3.60
C LYS A 135 19.57 0.81 5.06
N ILE A 136 19.15 -0.12 5.92
CA ILE A 136 19.56 -0.18 7.32
C ILE A 136 21.08 -0.44 7.41
N ALA A 137 21.59 -1.43 6.68
CA ALA A 137 23.01 -1.75 6.64
C ALA A 137 23.85 -0.58 6.13
N CYS A 138 23.40 0.10 5.08
CA CYS A 138 24.05 1.31 4.57
C CYS A 138 24.09 2.40 5.64
N ARG A 139 22.97 2.67 6.32
CA ARG A 139 22.90 3.68 7.39
C ARG A 139 23.79 3.34 8.59
N ILE A 140 23.86 2.08 9.00
CA ILE A 140 24.77 1.60 10.04
C ILE A 140 26.23 1.84 9.61
N ASN A 141 26.59 1.52 8.37
CA ASN A 141 27.93 1.77 7.85
C ASN A 141 28.26 3.27 7.74
N THR A 142 27.30 4.12 7.38
CA THR A 142 27.47 5.58 7.42
C THR A 142 27.72 6.07 8.84
N MET A 143 26.92 5.62 9.83
CA MET A 143 27.13 5.97 11.24
C MET A 143 28.48 5.49 11.75
N ARG A 144 28.93 4.29 11.34
CA ARG A 144 30.28 3.79 11.67
C ARG A 144 31.37 4.68 11.08
N ARG A 145 31.28 5.07 9.81
CA ARG A 145 32.25 5.98 9.16
C ARG A 145 32.29 7.37 9.81
N GLN A 146 31.14 7.91 10.18
CA GLN A 146 31.05 9.19 10.89
C GLN A 146 31.68 9.11 12.29
N LEU A 147 31.53 7.96 12.98
CA LEU A 147 32.21 7.74 14.25
C LEU A 147 33.73 7.69 14.07
N THR A 148 34.24 6.98 13.07
CA THR A 148 35.69 6.89 12.82
C THR A 148 36.30 8.20 12.33
N GLN A 149 35.54 9.07 11.65
CA GLN A 149 36.03 10.39 11.23
C GLN A 149 36.09 11.43 12.35
N HIS A 150 35.38 11.22 13.47
CA HIS A 150 35.34 12.16 14.59
C HIS A 150 36.08 11.69 15.84
N LEU A 151 36.68 10.50 15.83
CA LEU A 151 37.69 10.15 16.82
C LEU A 151 39.03 10.78 16.38
N PRO A 152 39.59 11.74 17.13
CA PRO A 152 40.95 12.21 16.89
C PRO A 152 41.87 10.99 16.92
N TYR A 153 42.72 10.83 15.90
CA TYR A 153 43.70 9.75 15.80
C TYR A 153 44.54 9.62 17.10
N ASP A 154 44.76 10.73 17.78
CA ASP A 154 45.45 10.80 19.07
C ASP A 154 44.71 10.14 20.25
N THR A 155 43.38 9.99 20.19
CA THR A 155 42.59 9.39 21.29
C THR A 155 42.60 7.88 21.25
N GLU A 156 42.75 7.27 20.08
CA GLU A 156 42.83 5.81 19.96
C GLU A 156 44.23 5.31 20.34
N GLU A 157 45.28 6.05 19.97
CA GLU A 157 46.63 5.82 20.50
C GLU A 157 46.74 6.17 21.99
N ALA A 158 46.13 7.25 22.47
CA ALA A 158 46.10 7.54 23.90
C ALA A 158 45.31 6.50 24.69
N ALA A 159 44.22 5.95 24.14
CA ALA A 159 43.48 4.85 24.76
C ALA A 159 44.30 3.55 24.75
N ARG A 160 44.99 3.21 23.66
CA ARG A 160 45.89 2.05 23.59
C ARG A 160 47.09 2.19 24.53
N ARG A 161 47.73 3.37 24.57
CA ARG A 161 48.81 3.67 25.53
C ARG A 161 48.32 3.63 26.97
N LYS A 162 47.10 4.09 27.24
CA LYS A 162 46.51 4.07 28.60
C LYS A 162 46.06 2.66 29.01
N ILE A 163 45.60 1.83 28.07
CA ILE A 163 45.31 0.41 28.31
C ILE A 163 46.63 -0.35 28.56
N MET A 164 47.70 -0.08 27.81
CA MET A 164 49.02 -0.64 28.08
C MET A 164 49.62 -0.16 29.41
N GLN A 165 49.54 1.13 29.72
CA GLN A 165 50.00 1.67 31.00
C GLN A 165 49.17 1.12 32.18
N LEU A 166 47.86 0.95 32.02
CA LEU A 166 47.04 0.34 33.08
C LEU A 166 47.30 -1.16 33.21
N SER A 167 47.67 -1.87 32.15
CA SER A 167 48.09 -3.28 32.25
C SER A 167 49.48 -3.44 32.85
N GLU A 168 50.44 -2.54 32.58
CA GLU A 168 51.78 -2.59 33.18
C GLU A 168 51.77 -2.13 34.65
N VAL A 169 51.08 -1.03 34.97
CA VAL A 169 51.01 -0.50 36.35
C VAL A 169 50.16 -1.41 37.25
N SER A 170 49.17 -2.12 36.70
CA SER A 170 48.37 -3.09 37.47
C SER A 170 49.14 -4.38 37.80
N TRP A 171 50.16 -4.74 37.04
CA TRP A 171 50.96 -5.94 37.30
C TRP A 171 52.17 -5.63 38.18
N SER A 172 52.88 -4.51 37.97
CA SER A 172 54.00 -4.14 38.85
C SER A 172 53.54 -3.72 40.25
N ALA A 173 52.49 -2.90 40.37
CA ALA A 173 52.00 -2.46 41.68
C ALA A 173 51.31 -3.59 42.48
N ARG A 174 50.83 -4.65 41.82
CA ARG A 174 50.32 -5.85 42.50
C ARG A 174 51.43 -6.79 42.95
N MET A 175 52.56 -6.84 42.25
CA MET A 175 53.72 -7.64 42.65
C MET A 175 54.49 -6.96 43.79
N ASP A 176 54.74 -5.65 43.71
CA ASP A 176 55.44 -4.90 44.76
C ASP A 176 54.64 -4.82 46.08
N ALA A 177 53.30 -4.74 46.00
CA ALA A 177 52.44 -4.76 47.18
C ALA A 177 52.35 -6.15 47.84
N CYS A 178 52.50 -7.24 47.06
CA CYS A 178 52.54 -8.61 47.61
C CYS A 178 53.88 -8.92 48.29
N GLU A 179 54.97 -8.35 47.77
CA GLU A 179 56.32 -8.51 48.30
C GLU A 179 56.54 -7.68 49.58
N GLN A 180 55.99 -6.46 49.67
CA GLN A 180 56.04 -5.64 50.89
C GLN A 180 55.21 -6.22 52.04
N VAL A 181 54.07 -6.88 51.76
CA VAL A 181 53.25 -7.54 52.79
C VAL A 181 53.88 -8.85 53.29
N SER A 182 54.62 -9.56 52.42
CA SER A 182 55.36 -10.78 52.80
C SER A 182 56.65 -10.47 53.59
N ALA A 183 57.30 -9.33 53.32
CA ALA A 183 58.49 -8.89 54.06
C ALA A 183 58.15 -8.41 55.49
N HIS A 184 56.97 -7.83 55.72
CA HIS A 184 56.59 -7.35 57.05
C HIS A 184 56.10 -8.46 57.99
N MET A 185 55.73 -9.63 57.46
CA MET A 185 55.24 -10.80 58.21
C MET A 185 56.35 -11.78 58.65
N ARG A 186 57.62 -11.58 58.23
CA ARG A 186 58.77 -12.42 58.64
C ARG A 186 59.80 -11.69 59.51
N ALA A 187 59.36 -10.78 60.36
CA ALA A 187 60.19 -10.23 61.43
C ALA A 187 59.69 -10.74 62.79
N PRO A 188 60.42 -11.62 63.49
CA PRO A 188 60.03 -12.08 64.82
C PRO A 188 60.09 -10.92 65.82
N SER A 189 58.91 -10.49 66.27
CA SER A 189 58.69 -9.72 67.48
C SER A 189 59.24 -10.50 68.68
N LYS A 190 60.46 -10.14 69.12
CA LYS A 190 60.94 -10.50 70.46
C LYS A 190 60.61 -9.35 71.41
N SER A 191 59.58 -9.59 72.22
CA SER A 191 59.16 -8.75 73.33
C SER A 191 60.29 -8.59 74.35
N LYS A 192 60.70 -7.35 74.62
CA LYS A 192 61.44 -7.01 75.83
C LYS A 192 60.45 -6.83 76.96
N ASN A 193 60.39 -7.81 77.86
CA ASN A 193 60.29 -7.51 79.28
C ASN A 193 61.64 -6.93 79.70
N PHE A 194 61.74 -5.64 80.03
CA PHE A 194 62.74 -5.22 81.00
C PHE A 194 62.40 -3.87 81.64
N VAL A 195 61.87 -4.03 82.85
CA VAL A 195 62.04 -3.24 84.06
C VAL A 195 63.16 -2.19 84.03
N SER A 196 62.78 -1.01 84.52
CA SER A 196 63.57 0.05 85.14
C SER A 196 64.86 -0.42 85.83
N THR A 197 66.00 0.19 85.47
CA THR A 197 66.95 0.86 86.39
C THR A 197 68.29 1.09 85.68
N GLY A 198 68.95 2.19 86.02
CA GLY A 198 70.40 2.36 85.80
C GLY A 198 70.75 3.45 84.79
N GLY A 199 71.28 4.57 85.30
CA GLY A 199 71.65 5.73 84.52
C GLY A 199 72.82 5.47 83.57
N PHE A 200 72.80 6.14 82.42
CA PHE A 200 73.96 6.30 81.57
C PHE A 200 74.02 7.70 80.97
N VAL A 201 75.03 8.42 81.46
CA VAL A 201 75.81 9.51 80.88
C VAL A 201 75.24 10.17 79.62
N ARG A 202 74.69 11.37 79.85
CA ARG A 202 74.29 12.37 78.86
C ARG A 202 75.51 12.94 78.13
N GLN A 203 76.02 12.27 77.09
CA GLN A 203 76.94 12.88 76.14
C GLN A 203 76.18 13.84 75.22
N LYS A 204 76.19 15.13 75.59
CA LYS A 204 75.82 16.26 74.73
C LYS A 204 76.87 16.40 73.61
N ALA A 205 76.69 15.67 72.51
CA ALA A 205 77.32 16.04 71.24
C ALA A 205 76.63 17.31 70.70
N ARG A 206 77.08 18.47 71.19
CA ARG A 206 76.79 19.78 70.58
C ARG A 206 77.57 19.86 69.26
N GLY A 207 77.05 19.21 68.22
CA GLY A 207 77.45 19.51 66.85
C GLY A 207 77.11 20.98 66.58
N ARG A 208 78.13 21.82 66.38
CA ARG A 208 77.98 23.19 65.88
C ARG A 208 77.34 23.11 64.50
N THR A 209 76.01 23.13 64.45
CA THR A 209 75.27 23.33 63.21
C THR A 209 75.56 24.74 62.74
N ASN A 210 76.24 24.83 61.60
CA ASN A 210 76.57 26.08 60.96
C ASN A 210 75.27 26.89 60.71
N PRO A 211 75.06 28.05 61.37
CA PRO A 211 73.80 28.79 61.31
C PRO A 211 73.45 29.26 59.89
N GLU A 212 74.45 29.39 59.01
CA GLU A 212 74.29 29.61 57.57
C GLU A 212 73.53 28.47 56.88
N LEU A 213 73.84 27.21 57.21
CA LEU A 213 73.21 26.03 56.61
C LEU A 213 71.72 25.93 57.01
N MET A 214 71.39 26.32 58.25
CA MET A 214 70.01 26.35 58.74
C MET A 214 69.17 27.42 58.04
N ARG A 215 69.75 28.60 57.73
CA ARG A 215 69.10 29.67 56.97
C ARG A 215 68.87 29.30 55.49
N LEU A 216 69.80 28.57 54.87
CA LEU A 216 69.63 28.04 53.51
C LEU A 216 68.55 26.96 53.46
N ASN A 217 68.52 26.05 54.43
CA ASN A 217 67.47 25.03 54.52
C ASN A 217 66.09 25.64 54.76
N THR A 218 65.94 26.67 55.61
CA THR A 218 64.65 27.36 55.80
C THR A 218 64.14 28.05 54.53
N ARG A 219 65.03 28.64 53.72
CA ARG A 219 64.66 29.21 52.40
C ARG A 219 64.26 28.15 51.38
N ARG A 220 64.98 27.01 51.34
CA ARG A 220 64.65 25.87 50.46
C ARG A 220 63.32 25.22 50.85
N THR A 221 63.08 25.01 52.15
CA THR A 221 61.80 24.47 52.65
C THR A 221 60.65 25.45 52.40
N GLY A 222 60.88 26.76 52.52
CA GLY A 222 59.87 27.78 52.19
C GLY A 222 59.44 27.75 50.73
N ARG A 223 60.39 27.63 49.78
CA ARG A 223 60.10 27.49 48.35
C ARG A 223 59.41 26.17 48.03
N ALA A 224 59.88 25.06 48.63
CA ALA A 224 59.25 23.75 48.47
C ALA A 224 57.79 23.76 48.97
N TRP A 225 57.53 24.39 50.13
CA TRP A 225 56.17 24.54 50.66
C TRP A 225 55.28 25.45 49.81
N ALA A 226 55.83 26.52 49.21
CA ALA A 226 55.09 27.36 48.27
C ALA A 226 54.68 26.57 47.02
N ILE A 227 55.58 25.74 46.48
CA ILE A 227 55.29 24.85 45.35
C ILE A 227 54.22 23.83 45.72
N VAL A 228 54.33 23.18 46.88
CA VAL A 228 53.32 22.22 47.36
C VAL A 228 51.95 22.88 47.53
N ARG A 229 51.88 24.08 48.13
CA ARG A 229 50.62 24.83 48.26
C ARG A 229 50.04 25.21 46.90
N ALA A 230 50.87 25.65 45.96
CA ALA A 230 50.43 25.96 44.60
C ALA A 230 49.87 24.70 43.90
N LEU A 231 50.52 23.55 44.07
CA LEU A 231 50.06 22.25 43.55
C LEU A 231 48.73 21.82 44.17
N VAL A 232 48.56 21.97 45.48
CA VAL A 232 47.30 21.68 46.19
C VAL A 232 46.18 22.60 45.70
N TRP A 233 46.46 23.91 45.55
CA TRP A 233 45.50 24.87 45.00
C TRP A 233 45.13 24.56 43.55
N TRP A 234 46.10 24.20 42.71
CA TRP A 234 45.86 23.78 41.35
C TRP A 234 44.99 22.51 41.28
N LEU A 235 45.29 21.50 42.10
CA LEU A 235 44.50 20.27 42.20
C LEU A 235 43.08 20.54 42.71
N ALA A 236 42.91 21.43 43.69
CA ALA A 236 41.61 21.86 44.19
C ALA A 236 40.81 22.60 43.12
N LEU A 237 41.45 23.48 42.35
CA LEU A 237 40.83 24.17 41.21
C LEU A 237 40.42 23.18 40.13
N MET A 238 41.29 22.23 39.77
CA MET A 238 40.99 21.17 38.81
C MET A 238 39.84 20.27 39.28
N GLN A 239 39.78 19.91 40.56
CA GLN A 239 38.67 19.18 41.17
C GLN A 239 37.36 19.98 41.09
N ARG A 240 37.40 21.29 41.37
CA ARG A 240 36.25 22.19 41.30
C ARG A 240 35.73 22.34 39.87
N VAL A 241 36.63 22.50 38.89
CA VAL A 241 36.30 22.55 37.46
C VAL A 241 35.73 21.20 37.00
N LYS A 242 36.34 20.07 37.39
CA LYS A 242 35.81 18.72 37.07
C LYS A 242 34.41 18.51 37.66
N ARG A 243 34.16 18.92 38.91
CA ARG A 243 32.83 18.84 39.53
C ARG A 243 31.81 19.70 38.80
N ARG A 244 32.16 20.94 38.44
CA ARG A 244 31.27 21.83 37.66
C ARG A 244 30.96 21.27 36.28
N ASN A 245 31.95 20.70 35.59
CA ASN A 245 31.76 20.07 34.28
C ASN A 245 30.87 18.82 34.38
N ARG A 246 31.04 17.98 35.42
CA ARG A 246 30.15 16.83 35.67
C ARG A 246 28.71 17.28 35.94
N ALA A 247 28.51 18.30 36.78
CA ALA A 247 27.19 18.86 37.05
C ALA A 247 26.51 19.39 35.77
N MET A 248 27.26 20.12 34.93
CA MET A 248 26.75 20.60 33.65
C MET A 248 26.38 19.44 32.70
N GLN A 249 27.17 18.37 32.66
CA GLN A 249 26.84 17.18 31.86
C GLN A 249 25.55 16.51 32.35
N VAL A 250 25.35 16.38 33.66
CA VAL A 250 24.10 15.84 34.23
C VAL A 250 22.93 16.69 33.80
N VAL A 251 22.99 18.02 33.97
CA VAL A 251 21.90 18.93 33.56
C VAL A 251 21.61 18.83 32.06
N LYS A 252 22.63 18.76 31.20
CA LYS A 252 22.45 18.56 29.76
C LYS A 252 21.74 17.24 29.45
N LEU A 253 22.09 16.16 30.14
CA LEU A 253 21.47 14.84 29.97
C LEU A 253 20.00 14.84 30.45
N THR A 254 19.71 15.50 31.56
CA THR A 254 18.34 15.62 32.07
C THR A 254 17.49 16.49 31.13
N LEU A 255 18.00 17.61 30.63
CA LEU A 255 17.29 18.47 29.68
C LEU A 255 17.07 17.76 28.33
N SER A 256 18.03 16.96 27.84
CA SER A 256 17.85 16.17 26.63
C SER A 256 16.78 15.11 26.83
N GLN A 257 16.78 14.40 27.96
CA GLN A 257 15.75 13.44 28.31
C GLN A 257 14.36 14.10 28.44
N CYS A 258 14.26 15.26 29.07
CA CYS A 258 13.01 16.03 29.15
C CYS A 258 12.49 16.44 27.76
N GLY A 259 13.38 16.87 26.86
CA GLY A 259 13.04 17.19 25.47
C GLY A 259 12.59 15.97 24.67
N GLU A 260 13.21 14.81 24.89
CA GLU A 260 12.81 13.53 24.29
C GLU A 260 11.44 13.09 24.80
N TRP A 261 11.17 13.23 26.11
CA TRP A 261 9.85 12.96 26.69
C TRP A 261 8.76 13.88 26.12
N ALA A 262 9.04 15.16 25.92
CA ALA A 262 8.11 16.08 25.29
C ALA A 262 7.80 15.67 23.83
N ARG A 263 8.83 15.31 23.05
CA ARG A 263 8.66 14.79 21.68
C ARG A 263 7.89 13.47 21.66
N LEU A 264 8.15 12.57 22.61
CA LEU A 264 7.46 11.29 22.73
C LEU A 264 5.99 11.51 23.08
N ARG A 265 5.67 12.37 24.06
CA ARG A 265 4.29 12.74 24.39
C ARG A 265 3.58 13.35 23.19
N PHE A 266 4.23 14.26 22.47
CA PHE A 266 3.67 14.84 21.24
C PHE A 266 3.40 13.77 20.18
N ALA A 267 4.34 12.86 19.93
CA ALA A 267 4.18 11.75 18.99
C ALA A 267 3.04 10.80 19.41
N MET A 268 2.91 10.49 20.70
CA MET A 268 1.80 9.70 21.25
C MET A 268 0.46 10.41 21.06
N HIS A 269 0.36 11.70 21.41
CA HIS A 269 -0.85 12.49 21.19
C HIS A 269 -1.24 12.56 19.71
N TRP A 270 -0.26 12.76 18.83
CA TRP A 270 -0.47 12.77 17.39
C TRP A 270 -0.97 11.40 16.88
N LEU A 271 -0.37 10.30 17.35
CA LEU A 271 -0.83 8.95 17.01
C LEU A 271 -2.26 8.70 17.48
N VAL A 272 -2.61 9.06 18.72
CA VAL A 272 -3.97 8.93 19.25
C VAL A 272 -4.96 9.75 18.41
N ARG A 273 -4.60 10.98 18.03
CA ARG A 273 -5.42 11.82 17.15
C ARG A 273 -5.58 11.21 15.76
N ALA A 274 -4.52 10.65 15.19
CA ALA A 274 -4.56 9.96 13.89
C ALA A 274 -5.46 8.71 13.94
N VAL A 275 -5.37 7.90 15.00
CA VAL A 275 -6.23 6.73 15.21
C VAL A 275 -7.69 7.15 15.35
N ARG A 276 -8.00 8.17 16.15
CA ARG A 276 -9.38 8.70 16.28
C ARG A 276 -9.92 9.20 14.95
N SER A 277 -9.10 9.90 14.17
CA SER A 277 -9.47 10.38 12.83
C SER A 277 -9.76 9.22 11.88
N LEU A 278 -8.92 8.18 11.88
CA LEU A 278 -9.12 6.97 11.08
C LEU A 278 -10.40 6.24 11.48
N GLN A 279 -10.66 6.05 12.79
CA GLN A 279 -11.88 5.42 13.30
C GLN A 279 -13.13 6.20 12.88
N HIS A 280 -13.10 7.52 13.00
CA HIS A 280 -14.21 8.37 12.58
C HIS A 280 -14.49 8.24 11.07
N ARG A 281 -13.44 8.32 10.23
CA ARG A 281 -13.56 8.15 8.78
C ARG A 281 -14.03 6.75 8.39
N ALA A 282 -13.59 5.71 9.07
CA ALA A 282 -14.03 4.33 8.84
C ALA A 282 -15.53 4.18 9.15
N ARG A 283 -16.02 4.72 10.28
CA ARG A 283 -17.45 4.71 10.61
C ARG A 283 -18.28 5.51 9.62
N ALA A 284 -17.81 6.67 9.19
CA ALA A 284 -18.47 7.46 8.15
C ALA A 284 -18.55 6.69 6.81
N PHE A 285 -17.46 6.01 6.43
CA PHE A 285 -17.42 5.15 5.26
C PHE A 285 -18.41 3.99 5.34
N LEU A 286 -18.48 3.28 6.47
CA LEU A 286 -19.40 2.16 6.65
C LEU A 286 -20.87 2.62 6.55
N ARG A 287 -21.23 3.74 7.19
CA ARG A 287 -22.57 4.33 7.05
C ARG A 287 -22.91 4.65 5.60
N LEU A 288 -21.99 5.28 4.88
CA LEU A 288 -22.16 5.62 3.47
C LEU A 288 -22.26 4.37 2.58
N LYS A 289 -21.47 3.32 2.87
CA LYS A 289 -21.54 2.03 2.18
C LYS A 289 -22.92 1.40 2.39
N HIS A 290 -23.40 1.32 3.63
CA HIS A 290 -24.72 0.77 3.95
C HIS A 290 -25.83 1.50 3.22
N GLN A 291 -25.85 2.84 3.28
CA GLN A 291 -26.83 3.66 2.56
C GLN A 291 -26.83 3.38 1.04
N ARG A 292 -25.65 3.31 0.41
CA ARG A 292 -25.55 3.01 -1.03
C ARG A 292 -26.00 1.59 -1.36
N MET A 293 -25.67 0.62 -0.50
CA MET A 293 -26.12 -0.77 -0.69
C MET A 293 -27.64 -0.91 -0.57
N GLU A 294 -28.30 -0.13 0.29
CA GLU A 294 -29.76 -0.10 0.37
C GLU A 294 -30.39 0.41 -0.93
N ILE A 295 -29.83 1.47 -1.52
CA ILE A 295 -30.27 2.01 -2.82
C ILE A 295 -30.08 0.95 -3.93
N MET A 296 -28.89 0.33 -4.00
CA MET A 296 -28.59 -0.72 -4.97
C MET A 296 -29.50 -1.94 -4.79
N GLN A 297 -29.83 -2.31 -3.54
CA GLN A 297 -30.74 -3.41 -3.23
C GLN A 297 -32.18 -3.10 -3.67
N ALA A 298 -32.64 -1.87 -3.48
CA ALA A 298 -33.96 -1.43 -3.94
C ALA A 298 -34.05 -1.42 -5.47
N GLN A 299 -33.00 -0.94 -6.16
CA GLN A 299 -32.91 -1.00 -7.62
C GLN A 299 -32.94 -2.45 -8.12
N TRP A 300 -32.09 -3.31 -7.55
CA TRP A 300 -32.10 -4.73 -7.86
C TRP A 300 -33.50 -5.32 -7.73
N GLN A 301 -34.17 -5.10 -6.60
CA GLN A 301 -35.49 -5.69 -6.37
C GLN A 301 -36.52 -5.23 -7.39
N ARG A 302 -36.53 -3.94 -7.75
CA ARG A 302 -37.43 -3.42 -8.79
C ARG A 302 -37.22 -4.12 -10.13
N PHE A 303 -35.97 -4.26 -10.56
CA PHE A 303 -35.64 -4.96 -11.81
C PHE A 303 -35.95 -6.46 -11.75
N GLU A 304 -35.66 -7.10 -10.62
CA GLU A 304 -35.97 -8.52 -10.40
C GLU A 304 -37.47 -8.76 -10.47
N ASP A 305 -38.27 -7.93 -9.80
CA ASP A 305 -39.73 -8.06 -9.77
C ASP A 305 -40.34 -7.87 -11.17
N VAL A 306 -39.93 -6.82 -11.90
CA VAL A 306 -40.40 -6.55 -13.27
C VAL A 306 -40.04 -7.70 -14.22
N ASN A 307 -38.82 -8.25 -14.11
CA ASN A 307 -38.38 -9.35 -14.97
C ASN A 307 -39.09 -10.67 -14.63
N LEU A 308 -39.27 -10.98 -13.35
CA LEU A 308 -39.98 -12.19 -12.91
C LEU A 308 -41.46 -12.15 -13.29
N GLU A 309 -42.11 -10.99 -13.13
CA GLU A 309 -43.49 -10.77 -13.55
C GLU A 309 -43.65 -10.92 -15.07
N SER A 310 -42.84 -10.20 -15.85
CA SER A 310 -42.84 -10.29 -17.32
C SER A 310 -42.59 -11.71 -17.81
N TYR A 311 -41.64 -12.43 -17.20
CA TYR A 311 -41.38 -13.82 -17.52
C TYR A 311 -42.60 -14.70 -17.27
N CYS A 312 -43.25 -14.59 -16.10
CA CYS A 312 -44.39 -15.43 -15.77
C CYS A 312 -45.57 -15.19 -16.71
N ILE A 313 -45.79 -13.94 -17.14
CA ILE A 313 -46.79 -13.58 -18.15
C ILE A 313 -46.43 -14.18 -19.53
N ASN A 314 -45.16 -14.16 -19.92
CA ASN A 314 -44.75 -14.74 -21.21
C ASN A 314 -44.83 -16.27 -21.20
N PHE A 315 -44.36 -16.91 -20.12
CA PHE A 315 -44.45 -18.36 -19.93
C PHE A 315 -45.91 -18.84 -19.93
N ALA A 316 -46.77 -18.12 -19.23
CA ALA A 316 -48.22 -18.28 -19.27
C ALA A 316 -48.80 -18.30 -20.70
N ASN A 317 -48.43 -17.29 -21.49
CA ASN A 317 -48.88 -17.16 -22.87
C ASN A 317 -48.31 -18.26 -23.77
N ASP A 318 -47.06 -18.67 -23.55
CA ASP A 318 -46.41 -19.76 -24.28
C ASP A 318 -47.11 -21.10 -23.99
N VAL A 319 -47.38 -21.42 -22.72
CA VAL A 319 -48.14 -22.63 -22.33
C VAL A 319 -49.55 -22.63 -22.91
N LEU A 320 -50.20 -21.45 -22.95
CA LEU A 320 -51.50 -21.28 -23.58
C LEU A 320 -51.45 -21.53 -25.10
N ARG A 321 -50.43 -20.99 -25.76
CA ARG A 321 -50.21 -21.18 -27.21
C ARG A 321 -49.95 -22.64 -27.52
N ASP A 322 -49.07 -23.31 -26.77
CA ASP A 322 -48.75 -24.73 -26.98
C ASP A 322 -50.00 -25.61 -26.80
N LYS A 323 -50.81 -25.37 -25.77
CA LYS A 323 -52.09 -26.07 -25.59
C LYS A 323 -53.09 -25.80 -26.70
N TYR A 324 -53.12 -24.57 -27.22
CA TYR A 324 -53.98 -24.21 -28.35
C TYR A 324 -53.54 -24.94 -29.62
N GLU A 325 -52.24 -24.97 -29.92
CA GLU A 325 -51.67 -25.70 -31.06
C GLU A 325 -51.91 -27.21 -30.95
N ASP A 326 -51.71 -27.81 -29.77
CA ASP A 326 -52.00 -29.23 -29.52
C ASP A 326 -53.49 -29.56 -29.68
N SER A 327 -54.37 -28.69 -29.19
CA SER A 327 -55.82 -28.86 -29.36
C SER A 327 -56.21 -28.72 -30.83
N SER A 328 -55.65 -27.72 -31.53
CA SER A 328 -55.85 -27.52 -32.97
C SER A 328 -55.43 -28.75 -33.79
N ARG A 329 -54.27 -29.36 -33.45
CA ARG A 329 -53.82 -30.61 -34.07
C ARG A 329 -54.78 -31.77 -33.83
N ARG A 330 -55.37 -31.88 -32.62
CA ARG A 330 -56.39 -32.90 -32.34
C ARG A 330 -57.72 -32.63 -33.06
N TYR A 331 -58.09 -31.36 -33.27
CA TYR A 331 -59.34 -31.03 -33.96
C TYR A 331 -59.33 -31.40 -35.45
N LEU A 332 -58.17 -31.42 -36.10
CA LEU A 332 -58.03 -31.97 -37.45
C LEU A 332 -58.42 -33.47 -37.52
N VAL A 333 -58.44 -34.17 -36.37
CA VAL A 333 -58.71 -35.61 -36.29
C VAL A 333 -60.15 -35.92 -35.82
N SER A 334 -60.85 -35.03 -35.12
CA SER A 334 -62.11 -35.38 -34.39
C SER A 334 -63.39 -34.60 -34.73
N GLY A 335 -63.44 -33.79 -35.81
CA GLY A 335 -64.68 -33.12 -36.24
C GLY A 335 -64.97 -31.79 -35.54
N ALA A 336 -65.49 -30.82 -36.29
CA ALA A 336 -65.20 -29.39 -36.09
C ALA A 336 -66.13 -28.59 -35.14
N GLN A 337 -67.29 -29.11 -34.73
CA GLN A 337 -68.34 -28.25 -34.16
C GLN A 337 -68.36 -28.14 -32.63
N ASP A 338 -68.13 -29.23 -31.87
CA ASP A 338 -68.11 -29.20 -30.39
C ASP A 338 -66.80 -28.65 -29.77
N ALA A 339 -65.79 -28.46 -30.62
CA ALA A 339 -64.46 -28.02 -30.28
C ALA A 339 -64.35 -26.58 -29.77
N ARG A 340 -65.08 -25.66 -30.42
CA ARG A 340 -64.87 -24.21 -30.25
C ARG A 340 -65.39 -23.71 -28.90
N SER A 341 -66.51 -24.23 -28.43
CA SER A 341 -67.10 -23.84 -27.14
C SER A 341 -66.22 -24.30 -25.96
N LYS A 342 -65.69 -25.52 -26.03
CA LYS A 342 -64.77 -26.08 -25.01
C LYS A 342 -63.44 -25.33 -24.95
N ASN A 343 -62.86 -24.94 -26.10
CA ASN A 343 -61.63 -24.16 -26.14
C ASN A 343 -61.77 -22.77 -25.50
N LYS A 344 -62.91 -22.09 -25.68
CA LYS A 344 -63.13 -20.76 -25.10
C LYS A 344 -63.22 -20.82 -23.57
N ALA A 345 -63.95 -21.82 -23.04
CA ALA A 345 -64.04 -22.04 -21.59
C ALA A 345 -62.69 -22.44 -20.97
N MET A 346 -61.89 -23.25 -21.69
CA MET A 346 -60.54 -23.64 -21.27
C MET A 346 -59.59 -22.45 -21.25
N HIS A 347 -59.62 -21.59 -22.27
CA HIS A 347 -58.82 -20.36 -22.30
C HIS A 347 -59.13 -19.44 -21.14
N GLN A 348 -60.41 -19.27 -20.78
CA GLN A 348 -60.83 -18.44 -19.67
C GLN A 348 -60.37 -19.01 -18.33
N LYS A 349 -60.56 -20.32 -18.10
CA LYS A 349 -60.06 -21.00 -16.89
C LYS A 349 -58.53 -20.96 -16.77
N LEU A 350 -57.80 -21.11 -17.87
CA LEU A 350 -56.34 -20.96 -17.86
C LEU A 350 -55.93 -19.51 -17.62
N LYS A 351 -56.60 -18.53 -18.24
CA LYS A 351 -56.32 -17.11 -18.00
C LYS A 351 -56.55 -16.74 -16.53
N GLU A 352 -57.54 -17.33 -15.87
CA GLU A 352 -57.82 -17.14 -14.44
C GLU A 352 -56.84 -17.92 -13.53
N GLY A 353 -56.51 -19.17 -13.86
CA GLY A 353 -55.63 -20.02 -13.06
C GLY A 353 -54.13 -19.73 -13.19
N ILE A 354 -53.67 -19.32 -14.38
CA ILE A 354 -52.28 -18.97 -14.64
C ILE A 354 -51.88 -17.65 -13.94
N VAL A 355 -52.83 -16.75 -13.71
CA VAL A 355 -52.61 -15.49 -12.98
C VAL A 355 -52.20 -15.72 -11.52
N GLN A 356 -52.28 -16.95 -11.00
CA GLN A 356 -51.89 -17.29 -9.63
C GLN A 356 -50.48 -17.89 -9.49
N LEU A 357 -49.65 -17.92 -10.54
CA LEU A 357 -48.24 -18.29 -10.39
C LEU A 357 -47.55 -17.29 -9.44
N ASP A 358 -47.23 -17.75 -8.22
CA ASP A 358 -46.55 -16.95 -7.21
C ASP A 358 -45.06 -16.78 -7.56
N TRP A 359 -44.80 -15.90 -8.52
CA TRP A 359 -43.47 -15.58 -9.03
C TRP A 359 -42.53 -15.08 -7.93
N LYS A 360 -43.06 -14.58 -6.81
CA LYS A 360 -42.27 -14.12 -5.65
C LYS A 360 -41.46 -15.25 -5.02
N LYS A 361 -41.85 -16.51 -5.20
CA LYS A 361 -41.08 -17.68 -4.73
C LYS A 361 -39.73 -17.83 -5.45
N PHE A 362 -39.60 -17.28 -6.66
CA PHE A 362 -38.35 -17.26 -7.42
C PHE A 362 -37.45 -16.07 -7.06
N ARG A 363 -37.87 -15.18 -6.14
CA ARG A 363 -37.07 -14.01 -5.75
C ARG A 363 -35.83 -14.43 -4.96
N ILE A 364 -34.68 -13.87 -5.31
CA ILE A 364 -33.41 -14.16 -4.66
C ILE A 364 -33.44 -13.67 -3.19
N PRO A 365 -33.03 -14.52 -2.23
CA PRO A 365 -32.95 -14.13 -0.82
C PRO A 365 -32.11 -12.87 -0.60
N VAL A 366 -32.58 -11.99 0.29
CA VAL A 366 -31.92 -10.70 0.62
C VAL A 366 -30.46 -10.88 1.04
N SER A 367 -30.15 -11.95 1.78
CA SER A 367 -28.80 -12.27 2.23
C SER A 367 -27.83 -12.48 1.06
N LYS A 368 -28.24 -13.24 0.05
CA LYS A 368 -27.46 -13.49 -1.17
C LYS A 368 -27.31 -12.22 -2.01
N ARG A 369 -28.39 -11.43 -2.16
CA ARG A 369 -28.34 -10.12 -2.84
C ARG A 369 -27.31 -9.19 -2.18
N ARG A 370 -27.40 -9.00 -0.86
CA ARG A 370 -26.46 -8.15 -0.09
C ARG A 370 -25.01 -8.64 -0.22
N ALA A 371 -24.78 -9.94 -0.19
CA ALA A 371 -23.43 -10.50 -0.32
C ALA A 371 -22.79 -10.18 -1.69
N ILE A 372 -23.53 -10.34 -2.79
CA ILE A 372 -23.02 -10.00 -4.13
C ILE A 372 -22.81 -8.49 -4.26
N LEU A 373 -23.79 -7.68 -3.84
CA LEU A 373 -23.73 -6.22 -3.90
C LEU A 373 -22.55 -5.66 -3.09
N SER A 374 -22.32 -6.17 -1.87
CA SER A 374 -21.18 -5.78 -1.04
C SER A 374 -19.84 -6.04 -1.74
N ARG A 375 -19.68 -7.22 -2.35
CA ARG A 375 -18.45 -7.57 -3.08
C ARG A 375 -18.27 -6.70 -4.31
N TYR A 376 -19.31 -6.52 -5.12
CA TYR A 376 -19.27 -5.65 -6.29
C TYR A 376 -18.89 -4.22 -5.90
N TYR A 377 -19.55 -3.64 -4.89
CA TYR A 377 -19.25 -2.31 -4.39
C TYR A 377 -17.77 -2.15 -4.01
N MET A 378 -17.21 -3.11 -3.28
CA MET A 378 -15.81 -3.06 -2.86
C MET A 378 -14.83 -3.21 -4.03
N VAL A 379 -15.17 -3.98 -5.06
CA VAL A 379 -14.36 -4.09 -6.29
C VAL A 379 -14.38 -2.77 -7.07
N THR A 380 -15.58 -2.23 -7.31
CA THR A 380 -15.76 -0.98 -8.07
C THR A 380 -15.13 0.19 -7.34
N LEU A 381 -15.27 0.26 -6.01
CA LEU A 381 -14.60 1.26 -5.17
C LEU A 381 -13.07 1.19 -5.32
N LYS A 382 -12.48 -0.01 -5.26
CA LYS A 382 -11.03 -0.18 -5.46
C LYS A 382 -10.59 0.25 -6.84
N LYS A 383 -11.36 -0.07 -7.89
CA LYS A 383 -11.10 0.38 -9.26
C LYS A 383 -11.13 1.90 -9.34
N HIS A 384 -12.17 2.53 -8.79
CA HIS A 384 -12.32 3.98 -8.76
C HIS A 384 -11.17 4.67 -8.01
N LEU A 385 -10.80 4.17 -6.83
CA LEU A 385 -9.68 4.71 -6.05
C LEU A 385 -8.34 4.59 -6.77
N ARG A 386 -8.11 3.51 -7.53
CA ARG A 386 -6.91 3.39 -8.38
C ARG A 386 -6.88 4.45 -9.47
N ILE A 387 -8.00 4.67 -10.14
CA ILE A 387 -8.14 5.70 -11.17
C ILE A 387 -7.88 7.09 -10.56
N GLN A 388 -8.55 7.43 -9.45
CA GLN A 388 -8.33 8.70 -8.77
C GLN A 388 -6.88 8.89 -8.31
N THR A 389 -6.26 7.86 -7.74
CA THR A 389 -4.85 7.91 -7.33
C THR A 389 -3.93 8.14 -8.53
N SER A 390 -4.23 7.49 -9.67
CA SER A 390 -3.51 7.69 -10.93
C SER A 390 -3.65 9.12 -11.44
N ILE A 391 -4.87 9.68 -11.43
CA ILE A 391 -5.16 11.06 -11.84
C ILE A 391 -4.40 12.05 -10.96
N VAL A 392 -4.49 11.91 -9.63
CA VAL A 392 -3.77 12.79 -8.68
C VAL A 392 -2.26 12.69 -8.88
N THR A 393 -1.74 11.49 -9.15
CA THR A 393 -0.31 11.30 -9.43
C THR A 393 0.10 11.95 -10.73
N MET A 394 -0.72 11.86 -11.78
CA MET A 394 -0.50 12.54 -13.05
C MET A 394 -0.53 14.06 -12.87
N MET A 395 -1.52 14.61 -12.18
CA MET A 395 -1.61 16.04 -11.87
C MET A 395 -0.38 16.54 -11.10
N ARG A 396 0.07 15.80 -10.07
CA ARG A 396 1.31 16.15 -9.35
C ARG A 396 2.53 16.16 -10.27
N ARG A 397 2.63 15.22 -11.22
CA ARG A 397 3.73 15.21 -12.20
C ARG A 397 3.67 16.39 -13.15
N VAL A 398 2.47 16.76 -13.62
CA VAL A 398 2.27 17.92 -14.48
C VAL A 398 2.66 19.20 -13.73
N VAL A 399 2.17 19.38 -12.51
CA VAL A 399 2.51 20.54 -11.66
C VAL A 399 4.01 20.59 -11.36
N GLN A 400 4.63 19.46 -11.05
CA GLN A 400 6.07 19.38 -10.81
C GLN A 400 6.87 19.72 -12.07
N SER A 401 6.47 19.22 -13.24
CA SER A 401 7.09 19.52 -14.53
C SER A 401 6.94 20.99 -14.90
N GLN A 402 5.77 21.59 -14.66
CA GLN A 402 5.56 23.03 -14.83
C GLN A 402 6.47 23.84 -13.90
N ARG A 403 6.61 23.42 -12.64
CA ARG A 403 7.51 24.08 -11.68
C ARG A 403 8.98 24.01 -12.11
N GLU A 404 9.41 22.87 -12.63
CA GLU A 404 10.76 22.67 -13.16
C GLU A 404 11.01 23.52 -14.41
N MET A 405 10.06 23.58 -15.34
CA MET A 405 10.13 24.42 -16.54
C MET A 405 10.15 25.91 -16.20
N VAL A 406 9.31 26.36 -15.27
CA VAL A 406 9.31 27.74 -14.77
C VAL A 406 10.65 28.06 -14.10
N GLY A 407 11.17 27.15 -13.26
CA GLY A 407 12.48 27.30 -12.64
C GLY A 407 13.61 27.38 -13.66
N TYR A 408 13.54 26.58 -14.73
CA TYR A 408 14.50 26.64 -15.84
C TYR A 408 14.42 27.98 -16.57
N LEU A 409 13.23 28.44 -16.98
CA LEU A 409 13.05 29.72 -17.67
C LEU A 409 13.54 30.91 -16.82
N GLN A 410 13.32 30.87 -15.50
CA GLN A 410 13.85 31.88 -14.58
C GLN A 410 15.39 31.92 -14.57
N GLN A 411 16.07 30.77 -14.73
CA GLN A 411 17.54 30.74 -14.83
C GLN A 411 18.07 31.43 -16.10
N PHE A 412 17.26 31.53 -17.16
CA PHE A 412 17.59 32.25 -18.41
C PHE A 412 17.16 33.73 -18.40
N GLY A 413 16.75 34.26 -17.24
CA GLY A 413 16.33 35.66 -17.11
C GLY A 413 14.91 35.93 -17.64
N ALA A 414 14.10 34.89 -17.88
CA ALA A 414 12.70 35.10 -18.24
C ALA A 414 11.93 35.60 -17.00
N GLU A 415 11.47 36.85 -17.05
CA GLU A 415 10.68 37.44 -15.98
C GLU A 415 9.22 36.94 -16.07
N LEU A 416 8.80 36.16 -15.06
CA LEU A 416 7.54 35.42 -15.07
C LEU A 416 6.32 36.30 -14.73
N LYS A 417 6.20 37.50 -15.31
CA LYS A 417 5.25 38.50 -14.83
C LYS A 417 3.81 38.38 -15.34
N SER A 418 3.49 37.67 -16.43
CA SER A 418 2.13 37.82 -17.00
C SER A 418 1.44 36.65 -17.73
N GLY A 419 2.03 35.47 -17.90
CA GLY A 419 1.59 34.61 -19.02
C GLY A 419 0.61 33.45 -18.77
N LEU A 420 0.59 32.84 -17.59
CA LEU A 420 0.02 31.49 -17.43
C LEU A 420 -1.14 31.44 -16.44
N SER A 421 -2.08 32.37 -16.58
CA SER A 421 -3.43 32.10 -16.08
C SER A 421 -4.07 31.09 -17.02
N LEU A 422 -3.83 29.81 -16.74
CA LEU A 422 -4.46 28.66 -17.41
C LEU A 422 -5.96 28.54 -17.08
N THR A 423 -6.61 29.66 -16.77
CA THR A 423 -8.05 29.85 -16.70
C THR A 423 -8.54 29.98 -18.14
N SER A 424 -8.45 28.89 -18.89
CA SER A 424 -9.11 28.77 -20.19
C SER A 424 -10.59 29.04 -19.98
N ASP A 425 -11.17 29.88 -20.85
CA ASP A 425 -12.60 30.21 -20.90
C ASP A 425 -13.45 28.94 -20.72
N ASP A 426 -13.95 28.73 -19.50
CA ASP A 426 -14.93 27.72 -19.13
C ASP A 426 -16.30 28.17 -19.69
N LYS A 427 -16.46 28.10 -21.01
CA LYS A 427 -17.80 28.13 -21.60
C LYS A 427 -18.54 26.90 -21.05
N ALA A 428 -19.53 27.18 -20.22
CA ALA A 428 -20.34 26.22 -19.49
C ALA A 428 -21.06 25.26 -20.44
N VAL A 429 -20.38 24.20 -20.85
CA VAL A 429 -21.05 22.98 -21.28
C VAL A 429 -21.79 22.47 -20.05
N GLN A 430 -23.12 22.51 -20.08
CA GLN A 430 -23.94 21.82 -19.10
C GLN A 430 -23.73 20.32 -19.29
N ASP A 431 -22.61 19.82 -18.77
CA ASP A 431 -22.32 18.40 -18.74
C ASP A 431 -23.37 17.73 -17.85
N VAL A 432 -24.18 16.87 -18.45
CA VAL A 432 -25.02 15.91 -17.74
C VAL A 432 -24.06 15.13 -16.84
N ALA A 433 -24.12 15.39 -15.53
CA ALA A 433 -23.19 14.79 -14.58
C ALA A 433 -23.23 13.27 -14.75
N PRO A 434 -22.08 12.62 -15.02
CA PRO A 434 -22.06 11.19 -15.24
C PRO A 434 -22.67 10.48 -14.02
N PRO A 435 -23.39 9.37 -14.23
CA PRO A 435 -23.99 8.63 -13.13
C PRO A 435 -22.90 8.27 -12.12
N PRO A 436 -23.24 8.23 -10.82
CA PRO A 436 -22.25 7.95 -9.79
C PRO A 436 -21.59 6.60 -10.06
N TRP A 437 -20.28 6.48 -9.80
CA TRP A 437 -19.51 5.27 -10.12
C TRP A 437 -20.02 3.96 -9.49
N TRP A 438 -20.88 4.04 -8.47
CA TRP A 438 -21.51 2.91 -7.79
C TRP A 438 -22.90 2.56 -8.34
N HIS A 439 -23.39 3.30 -9.35
CA HIS A 439 -24.63 3.00 -10.05
C HIS A 439 -24.54 1.62 -10.71
N LEU A 440 -25.62 0.85 -10.57
CA LEU A 440 -25.77 -0.44 -11.22
C LEU A 440 -26.52 -0.25 -12.54
N SER A 441 -25.88 -0.60 -13.64
CA SER A 441 -26.60 -0.69 -14.91
C SER A 441 -27.56 -1.89 -14.86
N GLU A 442 -28.63 -1.81 -15.65
CA GLU A 442 -29.66 -2.85 -15.70
C GLU A 442 -29.06 -4.20 -16.11
N GLU A 443 -28.12 -4.19 -17.06
CA GLU A 443 -27.44 -5.39 -17.54
C GLU A 443 -26.63 -6.07 -16.43
N VAL A 444 -25.98 -5.29 -15.56
CA VAL A 444 -25.20 -5.81 -14.43
C VAL A 444 -26.12 -6.45 -13.40
N ILE A 445 -27.30 -5.86 -13.14
CA ILE A 445 -28.30 -6.42 -12.21
C ILE A 445 -28.80 -7.76 -12.75
N VAL A 446 -29.18 -7.80 -14.02
CA VAL A 446 -29.61 -9.01 -14.73
C VAL A 446 -28.56 -10.12 -14.64
N GLN A 447 -27.28 -9.80 -14.90
CA GLN A 447 -26.18 -10.75 -14.76
C GLN A 447 -26.06 -11.27 -13.33
N PHE A 448 -26.18 -10.40 -12.33
CA PHE A 448 -26.10 -10.82 -10.93
C PHE A 448 -27.29 -11.69 -10.50
N ILE A 449 -28.50 -11.44 -11.03
CA ILE A 449 -29.66 -12.29 -10.81
C ILE A 449 -29.37 -13.69 -11.36
N ALA A 450 -28.90 -13.80 -12.61
CA ALA A 450 -28.56 -15.08 -13.22
C ALA A 450 -27.48 -15.84 -12.43
N LEU A 451 -26.46 -15.13 -11.94
CA LEU A 451 -25.41 -15.73 -11.11
C LEU A 451 -25.92 -16.23 -9.76
N CYS A 452 -26.74 -15.44 -9.06
CA CYS A 452 -27.37 -15.82 -7.79
C CYS A 452 -28.29 -17.03 -7.97
N ALA A 453 -29.15 -17.00 -8.99
CA ALA A 453 -30.05 -18.10 -9.27
C ALA A 453 -29.27 -19.39 -9.56
N LYS A 454 -28.06 -19.28 -10.14
CA LYS A 454 -27.24 -20.44 -10.51
C LYS A 454 -26.62 -21.05 -9.26
N ASP A 455 -26.10 -20.21 -8.37
CA ASP A 455 -25.59 -20.63 -7.06
C ASP A 455 -26.69 -21.32 -6.21
N LEU A 456 -27.92 -20.82 -6.28
CA LEU A 456 -29.06 -21.43 -5.58
C LEU A 456 -29.51 -22.75 -6.20
N LYS A 457 -29.51 -22.84 -7.55
CA LYS A 457 -29.77 -24.07 -8.30
C LYS A 457 -28.73 -25.14 -8.01
N ASP A 458 -27.44 -24.79 -8.09
CA ASP A 458 -26.32 -25.69 -7.78
C ASP A 458 -26.36 -26.14 -6.30
N GLY A 459 -26.91 -25.30 -5.42
CA GLY A 459 -27.16 -25.63 -4.01
C GLY A 459 -28.41 -26.49 -3.75
N GLY A 460 -29.17 -26.87 -4.79
CA GLY A 460 -30.39 -27.67 -4.66
C GLY A 460 -31.54 -26.96 -3.94
N VAL A 461 -31.55 -25.63 -3.90
CA VAL A 461 -32.60 -24.87 -3.22
C VAL A 461 -33.83 -24.78 -4.12
N GLU A 462 -34.92 -25.47 -3.78
CA GLU A 462 -36.21 -25.28 -4.44
C GLU A 462 -36.80 -23.89 -4.11
N PRO A 463 -37.44 -23.18 -5.06
CA PRO A 463 -37.83 -23.59 -6.41
C PRO A 463 -36.83 -23.19 -7.52
N PHE A 464 -35.56 -22.92 -7.21
CA PHE A 464 -34.61 -22.32 -8.17
C PHE A 464 -34.16 -23.26 -9.31
N GLN A 465 -34.56 -24.53 -9.30
CA GLN A 465 -34.25 -25.48 -10.38
C GLN A 465 -34.83 -25.01 -11.73
N ASP A 466 -36.04 -24.44 -11.68
CA ASP A 466 -36.81 -23.94 -12.82
C ASP A 466 -36.79 -22.40 -12.90
N HIS A 467 -35.76 -21.77 -12.34
CA HIS A 467 -35.69 -20.32 -12.34
C HIS A 467 -35.59 -19.77 -13.78
N PRO A 468 -36.36 -18.70 -14.13
CA PRO A 468 -36.41 -18.13 -15.48
C PRO A 468 -35.07 -17.73 -16.09
N ALA A 469 -34.10 -17.40 -15.24
CA ALA A 469 -32.73 -17.09 -15.66
C ALA A 469 -31.98 -18.29 -16.30
N PHE A 470 -32.51 -19.51 -16.27
CA PHE A 470 -31.93 -20.71 -16.92
C PHE A 470 -32.75 -21.26 -18.08
N ILE A 471 -34.00 -20.82 -18.21
CA ILE A 471 -34.89 -21.32 -19.24
C ILE A 471 -34.64 -20.45 -20.47
N SER A 472 -34.10 -21.06 -21.52
CA SER A 472 -33.83 -20.39 -22.79
C SER A 472 -35.15 -20.08 -23.50
N ILE A 473 -35.83 -19.01 -23.10
CA ILE A 473 -36.96 -18.47 -23.85
C ILE A 473 -36.40 -17.57 -24.95
N THR A 474 -36.80 -17.84 -26.19
CA THR A 474 -36.47 -17.04 -27.37
C THR A 474 -36.91 -15.59 -27.14
N GLY A 475 -35.96 -14.66 -27.11
CA GLY A 475 -36.23 -13.22 -26.88
C GLY A 475 -36.00 -12.72 -25.45
N ASN A 476 -35.61 -13.57 -24.51
CA ASN A 476 -35.30 -13.12 -23.15
C ASN A 476 -33.97 -12.33 -23.11
N VAL A 477 -34.05 -11.04 -22.74
CA VAL A 477 -32.90 -10.13 -22.60
C VAL A 477 -31.91 -10.65 -21.55
N MET A 478 -32.40 -11.42 -20.56
CA MET A 478 -31.57 -12.08 -19.54
C MET A 478 -30.53 -13.06 -20.11
N TYR A 479 -30.69 -13.48 -21.37
CA TYR A 479 -29.92 -14.57 -21.97
C TYR A 479 -28.93 -14.14 -23.08
N ARG A 480 -28.79 -12.84 -23.38
CA ARG A 480 -28.06 -12.42 -24.59
C ARG A 480 -26.63 -11.93 -24.42
N SER A 481 -26.06 -11.80 -23.21
CA SER A 481 -24.71 -11.25 -23.06
C SER A 481 -23.72 -12.21 -22.39
N SER A 482 -22.48 -12.18 -22.90
CA SER A 482 -21.47 -13.20 -22.71
C SER A 482 -21.29 -13.57 -21.23
N MET A 483 -21.49 -14.85 -20.90
CA MET A 483 -21.08 -15.39 -19.59
C MET A 483 -19.62 -15.06 -19.27
N HIS A 484 -18.81 -14.70 -20.27
CA HIS A 484 -17.43 -14.27 -20.10
C HIS A 484 -17.30 -13.01 -19.23
N GLU A 485 -18.15 -12.00 -19.42
CA GLU A 485 -18.10 -10.76 -18.64
C GLU A 485 -18.60 -10.98 -17.20
N ALA A 486 -19.66 -11.76 -17.03
CA ALA A 486 -20.14 -12.20 -15.73
C ALA A 486 -19.08 -13.03 -14.98
N ASN A 487 -18.36 -13.92 -15.69
CA ASN A 487 -17.25 -14.71 -15.13
C ASN A 487 -16.04 -13.83 -14.79
N MET A 488 -15.74 -12.80 -15.59
CA MET A 488 -14.71 -11.82 -15.29
C MET A 488 -15.07 -11.01 -14.04
N LEU A 489 -16.33 -10.56 -13.93
CA LEU A 489 -16.87 -9.95 -12.72
C LEU A 489 -16.78 -10.92 -11.53
N LEU A 490 -17.08 -12.20 -11.71
CA LEU A 490 -16.94 -13.24 -10.68
C LEU A 490 -15.50 -13.44 -10.22
N ALA A 491 -14.56 -13.41 -11.17
CA ALA A 491 -13.12 -13.52 -10.91
C ALA A 491 -12.61 -12.29 -10.15
N LEU A 492 -13.12 -11.10 -10.47
CA LEU A 492 -12.87 -9.86 -9.75
C LEU A 492 -13.50 -9.84 -8.36
N VAL A 493 -14.72 -10.36 -8.24
CA VAL A 493 -15.50 -10.54 -7.01
C VAL A 493 -14.90 -11.62 -6.12
N GLY A 494 -13.96 -12.41 -6.65
CA GLY A 494 -13.22 -13.39 -5.88
C GLY A 494 -14.14 -14.45 -5.32
N SER A 495 -14.96 -15.06 -6.19
CA SER A 495 -15.56 -16.36 -5.88
C SER A 495 -14.43 -17.36 -5.71
N GLY A 496 -13.82 -17.34 -4.53
CA GLY A 496 -13.22 -18.51 -3.97
C GLY A 496 -14.38 -19.47 -3.84
N ARG A 497 -14.56 -20.32 -4.86
CA ARG A 497 -14.97 -21.69 -4.60
C ARG A 497 -14.10 -22.11 -3.41
N ALA A 498 -14.69 -22.10 -2.22
CA ALA A 498 -14.36 -23.09 -1.25
C ALA A 498 -14.74 -24.39 -1.95
N THR A 499 -13.84 -24.90 -2.78
CA THR A 499 -13.85 -26.32 -3.07
C THR A 499 -13.84 -26.94 -1.68
N HIS A 500 -14.94 -27.59 -1.32
CA HIS A 500 -14.97 -28.58 -0.27
C HIS A 500 -13.92 -29.64 -0.67
N GLY A 501 -12.65 -29.34 -0.41
CA GLY A 501 -11.60 -30.33 -0.48
C GLY A 501 -11.90 -31.35 0.61
N PRO A 502 -11.75 -32.65 0.32
CA PRO A 502 -12.05 -33.70 1.29
C PRO A 502 -11.33 -33.41 2.61
N GLU A 503 -12.11 -33.41 3.67
CA GLU A 503 -11.75 -33.06 5.03
C GLU A 503 -10.59 -33.93 5.51
N ARG A 504 -9.35 -33.43 5.39
CA ARG A 504 -8.19 -34.07 6.03
C ARG A 504 -8.25 -33.80 7.52
N LYS A 505 -8.62 -34.84 8.29
CA LYS A 505 -8.58 -34.87 9.76
C LYS A 505 -7.21 -34.39 10.26
N PRO A 506 -7.12 -33.28 11.01
CA PRO A 506 -5.86 -32.84 11.58
C PRO A 506 -5.50 -33.68 12.80
N THR A 507 -4.27 -34.17 12.82
CA THR A 507 -3.69 -34.86 13.97
C THR A 507 -3.68 -33.95 15.21
N GLN A 508 -4.15 -34.54 16.30
CA GLN A 508 -4.49 -33.93 17.57
C GLN A 508 -3.20 -33.62 18.36
N LYS A 509 -2.57 -32.44 18.19
CA LYS A 509 -1.62 -31.87 19.19
C LYS A 509 -1.16 -30.40 19.01
N VAL A 510 -1.69 -29.62 18.05
CA VAL A 510 -1.34 -28.16 17.89
C VAL A 510 -2.59 -27.25 17.95
N ALA A 511 -3.58 -27.61 18.77
CA ALA A 511 -4.96 -27.14 18.63
C ALA A 511 -5.30 -25.75 19.22
N LYS A 512 -4.43 -25.08 19.99
CA LYS A 512 -4.84 -23.82 20.67
C LYS A 512 -4.33 -22.51 20.04
N LYS A 513 -3.15 -22.50 19.40
CA LYS A 513 -2.66 -21.31 18.66
C LYS A 513 -3.13 -21.27 17.19
N ALA A 514 -3.38 -22.43 16.58
CA ALA A 514 -3.84 -22.50 15.19
C ALA A 514 -5.32 -22.08 15.01
N VAL A 515 -6.13 -22.11 16.08
CA VAL A 515 -7.56 -21.77 16.00
C VAL A 515 -7.77 -20.27 15.79
N TRP A 516 -7.01 -19.41 16.46
CA TRP A 516 -7.07 -17.95 16.24
C TRP A 516 -6.51 -17.56 14.86
N ALA A 517 -5.40 -18.16 14.44
CA ALA A 517 -4.80 -17.90 13.13
C ALA A 517 -5.66 -18.45 11.97
N ARG A 518 -6.39 -19.56 12.15
CA ARG A 518 -7.38 -20.05 11.16
C ARG A 518 -8.66 -19.23 11.16
N LYS A 519 -9.13 -18.73 12.31
CA LYS A 519 -10.31 -17.82 12.36
C LYS A 519 -10.05 -16.47 11.67
N LEU A 520 -8.80 -15.99 11.67
CA LEU A 520 -8.39 -14.80 10.92
C LEU A 520 -7.96 -15.09 9.47
N GLY A 521 -7.58 -16.35 9.18
CA GLY A 521 -7.10 -16.78 7.86
C GLY A 521 -8.21 -17.13 6.87
N GLN A 522 -9.38 -17.55 7.34
CA GLN A 522 -10.60 -17.45 6.55
C GLN A 522 -10.95 -15.96 6.47
N ARG A 523 -10.93 -15.42 5.25
CA ARG A 523 -11.14 -14.01 4.90
C ARG A 523 -12.35 -13.42 5.64
N ALA A 524 -12.13 -12.99 6.87
CA ALA A 524 -13.08 -12.19 7.62
C ALA A 524 -13.44 -11.01 6.72
N ASP A 525 -14.74 -10.80 6.48
CA ASP A 525 -15.17 -9.63 5.74
C ASP A 525 -14.54 -8.41 6.43
N ILE A 526 -14.22 -7.37 5.67
CA ILE A 526 -13.68 -6.14 6.26
C ILE A 526 -14.64 -5.64 7.35
N GLU A 527 -15.94 -5.92 7.22
CA GLU A 527 -16.94 -5.70 8.25
C GLU A 527 -16.75 -6.55 9.52
N ASP A 528 -16.37 -7.82 9.42
CA ASP A 528 -16.05 -8.66 10.57
C ASP A 528 -14.78 -8.18 11.28
N VAL A 529 -13.76 -7.80 10.51
CA VAL A 529 -12.53 -7.22 11.06
C VAL A 529 -12.85 -5.91 11.76
N PHE A 530 -13.68 -5.05 11.18
CA PHE A 530 -14.13 -3.81 11.82
C PHE A 530 -15.06 -4.04 13.01
N GLY A 531 -15.88 -5.09 13.00
CA GLY A 531 -16.70 -5.52 14.13
C GLY A 531 -15.84 -5.94 15.31
N LEU A 532 -14.75 -6.67 15.05
CA LEU A 532 -13.73 -6.99 16.06
C LEU A 532 -12.90 -5.77 16.48
N PHE A 533 -12.72 -4.81 15.57
CA PHE A 533 -12.02 -3.54 15.82
C PHE A 533 -12.87 -2.50 16.54
N THR A 534 -14.15 -2.76 16.82
CA THR A 534 -14.94 -1.95 17.76
C THR A 534 -14.24 -2.10 19.11
N PRO A 535 -13.38 -1.16 19.51
CA PRO A 535 -12.62 -1.36 20.71
C PRO A 535 -13.66 -1.31 21.83
N ARG A 536 -13.62 -2.27 22.76
CA ARG A 536 -14.22 -2.15 24.10
C ARG A 536 -13.62 -0.96 24.90
N LEU A 537 -13.17 0.09 24.23
CA LEU A 537 -12.70 1.33 24.84
C LEU A 537 -13.79 2.05 25.63
N ARG A 538 -15.08 1.72 25.42
CA ARG A 538 -16.16 2.20 26.32
C ARG A 538 -16.12 1.52 27.70
N GLU A 539 -15.79 0.24 27.79
CA GLU A 539 -15.69 -0.47 29.09
C GLU A 539 -14.41 -0.11 29.85
N ILE A 540 -13.32 0.19 29.14
CA ILE A 540 -12.03 0.50 29.77
C ILE A 540 -12.03 1.93 30.35
N THR A 541 -12.71 2.90 29.72
CA THR A 541 -12.70 4.28 30.23
C THR A 541 -13.44 4.45 31.53
N GLU A 542 -14.57 3.80 31.79
CA GLU A 542 -15.34 4.11 33.00
C GLU A 542 -14.70 3.50 34.26
N LYS A 543 -14.28 2.23 34.20
CA LYS A 543 -13.53 1.58 35.29
C LYS A 543 -12.17 2.23 35.55
N GLN A 544 -11.36 2.48 34.51
CA GLN A 544 -10.05 3.11 34.72
C GLN A 544 -10.17 4.59 35.12
N SER A 545 -11.18 5.32 34.66
CA SER A 545 -11.44 6.69 35.15
C SER A 545 -11.87 6.69 36.60
N SER A 546 -12.67 5.70 37.03
CA SER A 546 -13.08 5.56 38.43
C SER A 546 -11.90 5.18 39.34
N GLU A 547 -11.01 4.29 38.89
CA GLU A 547 -9.77 3.94 39.61
C GLU A 547 -8.81 5.12 39.70
N TYR A 548 -8.68 5.93 38.64
CA TYR A 548 -7.81 7.11 38.65
C TYR A 548 -8.36 8.21 39.59
N ARG A 549 -9.68 8.42 39.60
CA ARG A 549 -10.33 9.33 40.57
C ARG A 549 -10.16 8.83 42.01
N ALA A 550 -10.35 7.53 42.25
CA ALA A 550 -10.15 6.92 43.56
C ALA A 550 -8.70 7.07 44.04
N SER A 551 -7.73 6.83 43.15
CA SER A 551 -6.30 6.94 43.44
C SER A 551 -5.86 8.39 43.70
N SER A 552 -6.50 9.37 43.06
CA SER A 552 -6.22 10.80 43.29
C SER A 552 -6.75 11.33 44.61
N LEU A 553 -7.78 10.69 45.18
CA LEU A 553 -8.38 11.09 46.47
C LEU A 553 -7.61 10.54 47.68
N THR A 554 -6.88 9.44 47.51
CA THR A 554 -6.12 8.79 48.61
C THR A 554 -4.70 9.34 48.80
N GLY A 555 -4.25 10.29 47.98
CA GLY A 555 -2.85 10.73 47.91
C GLY A 555 -2.42 11.91 48.79
N THR A 556 -3.32 12.54 49.55
CA THR A 556 -3.03 13.82 50.24
C THR A 556 -3.48 13.87 51.70
N ALA A 557 -3.26 12.78 52.46
CA ALA A 557 -3.33 12.84 53.92
C ALA A 557 -1.89 12.80 54.49
N THR A 558 -1.23 13.95 54.50
CA THR A 558 -0.08 14.17 55.40
C THR A 558 -0.60 14.21 56.84
N PRO A 559 -0.10 13.36 57.75
CA PRO A 559 -0.55 13.37 59.13
C PRO A 559 -0.01 14.64 59.79
N THR A 560 -0.92 15.55 60.13
CA THR A 560 -0.64 16.69 60.99
C THR A 560 -0.32 16.15 62.39
N GLN A 561 0.95 16.29 62.79
CA GLN A 561 1.38 16.07 64.16
C GLN A 561 0.59 17.00 65.08
N THR A 562 -0.22 16.41 65.95
CA THR A 562 -0.78 17.09 67.12
C THR A 562 0.25 16.99 68.24
N ALA A 563 0.69 18.16 68.71
CA ALA A 563 1.50 18.29 69.91
C ALA A 563 0.58 18.28 71.14
N ALA A 564 0.93 17.45 72.11
CA ALA A 564 0.55 17.53 73.51
C ALA A 564 1.83 17.33 74.33
#